data_AF-A0A8T0DFF3-F1
#
_entry.id   AF-A0A8T0DFF3-F1
#
_cell.length_a   1.000
_cell.length_b   1.000
_cell.length_c   1.000
_cell.angle_alpha   90.00
_cell.angle_beta   90.00
_cell.angle_gamma   90.00
#
_symmetry.space_group_name_H-M   'P 1'
#
loop_
_entity.id
_entity.type
_entity.pdbx_description
1 polymer ?
#
loop_
_entity_poly.entity_id
_entity_poly.type
_entity_poly.pdbx_seq_one_letter_code
_entity_poly.pdbx_strand_id
1 'polypeptide(L)'
;MFAGPHISGSDALDIEPFSNTILTSSWRHDKTLLQVWKFSDRILSQIRGTTGTLDGEVNTIDSSIMRIEEVIREKPIAEIPQESFEVRSKGYVAKWIGDSYIAFGGSDANVLRIMTRGKPRTVATVSDIPNGVFSLAYIPLISDDVKKPIQMAFAAGPKVYIIRLDQK
;
A
#
# COMPACT_ATOMS: atom_id res chain seq x y z
N MET A 1 -5.09 -13.49 -8.07
CA MET A 1 -5.01 -12.04 -8.37
C MET A 1 -5.75 -11.28 -7.28
N PHE A 2 -5.20 -10.19 -6.74
CA PHE A 2 -5.97 -9.29 -5.86
C PHE A 2 -6.69 -8.28 -6.75
N ALA A 3 -8.02 -8.27 -6.71
CA ALA A 3 -8.84 -7.36 -7.49
C ALA A 3 -9.74 -6.58 -6.52
N GLY A 4 -9.28 -5.38 -6.15
CA GLY A 4 -10.11 -4.35 -5.53
C GLY A 4 -10.72 -3.45 -6.61
N PRO A 5 -11.68 -2.57 -6.27
CA PRO A 5 -12.40 -1.78 -7.25
C PRO A 5 -11.42 -1.13 -8.22
N HIS A 6 -10.38 -0.42 -7.77
CA HIS A 6 -9.48 0.30 -8.67
C HIS A 6 -8.13 0.60 -7.99
N ILE A 7 -7.26 -0.40 -7.83
CA ILE A 7 -5.94 -0.24 -7.19
C ILE A 7 -5.07 0.74 -8.00
N SER A 8 -4.49 1.75 -7.35
CA SER A 8 -3.59 2.72 -7.98
C SER A 8 -2.16 2.17 -8.15
N GLY A 9 -1.32 2.82 -8.95
CA GLY A 9 0.04 2.39 -9.33
C GLY A 9 1.08 2.30 -8.18
N SER A 10 2.37 2.32 -8.53
CA SER A 10 3.51 1.93 -7.67
C SER A 10 3.41 2.31 -6.18
N ASP A 11 3.30 3.59 -5.84
CA ASP A 11 3.35 4.04 -4.43
C ASP A 11 2.05 3.82 -3.65
N ALA A 12 0.98 3.41 -4.34
CA ALA A 12 -0.28 2.99 -3.76
C ALA A 12 -0.34 1.48 -3.49
N LEU A 13 0.79 0.78 -3.60
CA LEU A 13 0.96 -0.63 -3.29
C LEU A 13 2.19 -0.77 -2.40
N ASP A 14 2.02 -1.38 -1.23
CA ASP A 14 3.15 -1.66 -0.34
C ASP A 14 3.00 -3.03 0.32
N ILE A 15 4.13 -3.64 0.66
CA ILE A 15 4.20 -4.97 1.26
C ILE A 15 4.81 -4.87 2.64
N GLU A 16 4.11 -5.47 3.59
CA GLU A 16 4.60 -5.70 4.94
C GLU A 16 5.34 -7.06 4.97
N PRO A 17 6.67 -7.07 5.17
CA PRO A 17 7.45 -8.30 5.00
C PRO A 17 7.28 -9.33 6.13
N PHE A 18 6.83 -8.93 7.32
CA PHE A 18 6.75 -9.80 8.51
C PHE A 18 5.37 -10.43 8.70
N SER A 19 4.30 -9.65 8.53
CA SER A 19 2.90 -10.07 8.59
C SER A 19 2.41 -10.66 7.27
N ASN A 20 3.21 -10.57 6.20
CA ASN A 20 2.86 -11.08 4.87
C ASN A 20 1.51 -10.49 4.41
N THR A 21 1.40 -9.16 4.51
CA THR A 21 0.21 -8.41 4.10
C THR A 21 0.55 -7.35 3.07
N ILE A 22 -0.41 -7.10 2.19
CA ILE A 22 -0.33 -6.08 1.14
C ILE A 22 -1.23 -4.92 1.55
N LEU A 23 -0.76 -3.70 1.37
CA LEU A 23 -1.54 -2.49 1.54
C LEU A 23 -1.76 -1.85 0.18
N THR A 24 -2.99 -1.43 -0.10
CA THR A 24 -3.31 -0.73 -1.35
C THR A 24 -4.18 0.49 -1.13
N SER A 25 -4.04 1.52 -1.97
CA SER A 25 -5.03 2.60 -2.12
C SER A 25 -5.74 2.56 -3.49
N SER A 26 -6.86 3.27 -3.60
CA SER A 26 -7.70 3.32 -4.81
C SER A 26 -7.68 4.70 -5.48
N TRP A 27 -7.65 4.75 -6.81
CA TRP A 27 -7.72 6.00 -7.58
C TRP A 27 -9.16 6.43 -7.87
N ARG A 28 -10.15 5.65 -7.41
CA ARG A 28 -11.55 6.07 -7.43
C ARG A 28 -11.95 6.73 -6.13
N HIS A 29 -12.92 7.62 -6.25
CA HIS A 29 -13.64 8.18 -5.11
C HIS A 29 -14.50 7.10 -4.45
N ASP A 30 -13.87 6.26 -3.65
CA ASP A 30 -14.53 5.20 -2.90
C ASP A 30 -14.83 5.64 -1.46
N LYS A 31 -15.56 4.82 -0.71
CA LYS A 31 -15.75 4.96 0.74
C LYS A 31 -14.55 4.42 1.53
N THR A 32 -13.54 3.88 0.85
CA THR A 32 -12.39 3.21 1.46
C THR A 32 -11.10 3.88 0.98
N LEU A 33 -10.29 4.38 1.93
CA LEU A 33 -8.99 4.98 1.67
C LEU A 33 -7.93 3.93 1.36
N LEU A 34 -7.89 2.87 2.18
CA LEU A 34 -6.88 1.83 2.12
C LEU A 34 -7.54 0.45 2.30
N GLN A 35 -6.98 -0.54 1.62
CA GLN A 35 -7.35 -1.94 1.74
C GLN A 35 -6.12 -2.75 2.14
N VAL A 36 -6.30 -3.65 3.11
CA VAL A 36 -5.27 -4.60 3.55
C VAL A 36 -5.64 -5.98 3.05
N TRP A 37 -4.68 -6.66 2.43
CA TRP A 37 -4.83 -8.00 1.88
C TRP A 37 -3.84 -8.94 2.53
N LYS A 38 -4.19 -10.21 2.66
CA LYS A 38 -3.25 -11.25 3.06
C LYS A 38 -2.66 -11.90 1.82
N PHE A 39 -1.34 -12.11 1.78
CA PHE A 39 -0.76 -12.97 0.76
C PHE A 39 -1.38 -14.37 0.86
N SER A 40 -1.97 -14.84 -0.24
CA SER A 40 -2.65 -16.12 -0.27
C SER A 40 -1.65 -17.22 -0.64
N ASP A 41 -1.33 -18.11 0.30
CA ASP A 41 -0.48 -19.28 0.05
C ASP A 41 -1.04 -20.17 -1.06
N ARG A 42 -2.36 -20.16 -1.27
CA ARG A 42 -3.03 -20.84 -2.39
C ARG A 42 -2.63 -20.25 -3.74
N ILE A 43 -2.52 -18.92 -3.85
CA ILE A 43 -2.05 -18.27 -5.08
C ILE A 43 -0.57 -18.63 -5.31
N LEU A 44 0.24 -18.65 -4.25
CA LEU A 44 1.67 -18.99 -4.35
C LEU A 44 1.90 -20.47 -4.70
N SER A 45 1.08 -21.40 -4.20
CA SER A 45 1.22 -22.83 -4.51
C SER A 45 0.82 -23.18 -5.94
N GLN A 46 -0.15 -22.47 -6.52
CA GLN A 46 -0.50 -22.59 -7.94
C GLN A 46 0.64 -22.13 -8.87
N ILE A 47 1.44 -21.14 -8.45
CA ILE A 47 2.64 -20.70 -9.18
C ILE A 47 3.75 -21.77 -9.09
N ARG A 48 3.86 -22.47 -7.96
CA ARG A 48 4.92 -23.48 -7.72
C ARG A 48 4.60 -24.88 -8.25
N GLY A 49 3.32 -25.25 -8.37
CA GLY A 49 2.90 -26.58 -8.84
C GLY A 49 3.13 -26.89 -10.33
N THR A 50 3.70 -25.95 -11.09
CA THR A 50 4.00 -26.07 -12.52
C THR A 50 5.47 -26.43 -12.81
N THR A 51 6.35 -26.47 -11.81
CA THR A 51 7.71 -26.99 -11.98
C THR A 51 7.74 -28.49 -11.73
N GLY A 52 7.16 -29.25 -12.66
CA GLY A 52 7.34 -30.71 -12.75
C GLY A 52 8.49 -31.04 -13.68
N THR A 53 9.47 -31.81 -13.18
CA THR A 53 10.57 -32.38 -13.96
C THR A 53 10.06 -33.32 -15.04
N LEU A 54 10.39 -33.05 -16.31
CA LEU A 54 10.37 -34.02 -17.39
C LEU A 54 11.65 -33.85 -18.22
N ASP A 55 12.51 -34.85 -18.13
CA ASP A 55 13.56 -35.25 -19.07
C ASP A 55 13.91 -34.25 -20.19
N GLY A 56 14.93 -33.43 -19.92
CA GLY A 56 15.98 -33.15 -20.91
C GLY A 56 15.72 -32.21 -22.09
N GLU A 57 14.54 -31.63 -22.29
CA GLU A 57 14.35 -30.62 -23.36
C GLU A 57 13.75 -29.31 -22.85
N VAL A 58 14.58 -28.25 -22.90
CA VAL A 58 14.22 -26.87 -22.56
C VAL A 58 13.43 -26.28 -23.72
N ASN A 59 12.11 -26.47 -23.72
CA ASN A 59 11.20 -25.63 -24.48
C ASN A 59 10.74 -24.47 -23.59
N THR A 60 11.42 -23.33 -23.68
CA THR A 60 10.99 -22.07 -23.05
C THR A 60 9.81 -21.48 -23.84
N ILE A 61 8.60 -21.93 -23.57
CA ILE A 61 7.39 -21.23 -24.02
C ILE A 61 6.46 -21.00 -22.83
N ASP A 62 6.57 -19.79 -22.31
CA ASP A 62 5.45 -18.87 -22.02
C ASP A 62 4.14 -19.52 -21.54
N SER A 63 4.19 -20.19 -20.39
CA SER A 63 3.02 -20.78 -19.72
C SER A 63 2.83 -20.27 -18.29
N SER A 64 3.77 -19.45 -17.79
CA SER A 64 3.75 -18.87 -16.45
C SER A 64 2.77 -17.71 -16.30
N ILE A 65 2.36 -17.08 -17.41
CA ILE A 65 1.49 -15.89 -17.41
C ILE A 65 0.01 -16.26 -17.60
N MET A 66 -0.31 -17.36 -18.30
CA MET A 66 -1.67 -17.66 -18.79
C MET A 66 -2.66 -18.34 -17.80
N ARG A 67 -2.34 -18.49 -16.51
CA ARG A 67 -3.29 -19.06 -15.52
C ARG A 67 -3.67 -18.15 -14.35
N ILE A 68 -3.34 -16.86 -14.40
CA ILE A 68 -3.71 -15.88 -13.35
C ILE A 68 -5.22 -15.53 -13.38
N GLU A 69 -5.92 -15.89 -14.46
CA GLU A 69 -7.33 -15.57 -14.69
C GLU A 69 -8.32 -16.49 -13.94
N GLU A 70 -7.88 -17.58 -13.31
CA GLU A 70 -8.78 -18.37 -12.48
C GLU A 70 -9.12 -17.59 -11.20
N VAL A 71 -10.33 -17.03 -11.20
CA VAL A 71 -10.80 -15.90 -10.37
C VAL A 71 -10.83 -16.25 -8.88
N ILE A 72 -9.67 -16.20 -8.22
CA ILE A 72 -9.61 -16.05 -6.78
C ILE A 72 -9.96 -14.59 -6.45
N ARG A 73 -11.25 -14.32 -6.25
CA ARG A 73 -11.75 -13.07 -5.66
C ARG A 73 -11.50 -13.09 -4.15
N GLU A 74 -10.24 -12.98 -3.72
CA GLU A 74 -9.97 -12.69 -2.31
C GLU A 74 -10.56 -11.31 -1.99
N LYS A 75 -11.18 -11.17 -0.81
CA LYS A 75 -11.60 -9.88 -0.26
C LYS A 75 -10.48 -9.31 0.61
N PRO A 76 -10.41 -7.98 0.77
CA PRO A 76 -9.49 -7.41 1.75
C PRO A 76 -9.84 -7.93 3.15
N ILE A 77 -8.80 -8.18 3.95
CA ILE A 77 -8.93 -8.62 5.35
C ILE A 77 -9.25 -7.44 6.28
N ALA A 78 -8.95 -6.22 5.84
CA ALA A 78 -9.37 -4.99 6.50
C ALA A 78 -9.51 -3.86 5.48
N GLU A 79 -10.40 -2.93 5.79
CA GLU A 79 -10.60 -1.70 5.03
C GLU A 79 -10.52 -0.51 5.98
N ILE A 80 -9.89 0.57 5.53
CA ILE A 80 -9.81 1.83 6.25
C ILE A 80 -10.77 2.79 5.56
N PRO A 81 -11.91 3.13 6.18
CA PRO A 81 -12.92 3.96 5.56
C PRO A 81 -12.45 5.39 5.39
N GLN A 82 -13.04 6.07 4.41
CA GLN A 82 -13.07 7.51 4.34
C GLN A 82 -14.33 8.02 5.05
N GLU A 83 -14.17 9.00 5.94
CA GLU A 83 -15.30 9.61 6.62
C GLU A 83 -16.20 10.35 5.63
N SER A 84 -17.52 10.25 5.81
CA SER A 84 -18.50 10.76 4.86
C SER A 84 -18.49 12.30 4.71
N PHE A 85 -18.02 13.01 5.73
CA PHE A 85 -17.90 14.47 5.74
C PHE A 85 -16.59 14.97 5.11
N GLU A 86 -15.64 14.10 4.84
CA GLU A 86 -14.38 14.48 4.22
C GLU A 86 -14.49 14.61 2.71
N VAL A 87 -13.69 15.51 2.13
CA VAL A 87 -13.51 15.58 0.68
C VAL A 87 -12.96 14.25 0.18
N ARG A 88 -13.68 13.59 -0.73
CA ARG A 88 -13.24 12.30 -1.29
C ARG A 88 -11.89 12.44 -1.98
N SER A 89 -10.95 11.57 -1.64
CA SER A 89 -9.59 11.62 -2.20
C SER A 89 -9.30 10.42 -3.08
N LYS A 90 -8.64 10.64 -4.21
CA LYS A 90 -8.03 9.57 -5.00
C LYS A 90 -6.67 9.25 -4.39
N GLY A 91 -6.49 8.03 -3.89
CA GLY A 91 -5.27 7.60 -3.23
C GLY A 91 -4.19 7.19 -4.22
N TYR A 92 -3.02 7.80 -4.10
CA TYR A 92 -1.80 7.47 -4.86
C TYR A 92 -0.66 6.96 -3.99
N VAL A 93 -0.78 7.11 -2.67
CA VAL A 93 0.20 6.62 -1.70
C VAL A 93 -0.51 5.74 -0.67
N ALA A 94 0.04 4.56 -0.49
CA ALA A 94 -0.28 3.60 0.56
C ALA A 94 1.05 3.03 1.06
N LYS A 95 1.46 3.36 2.28
CA LYS A 95 2.79 2.95 2.77
C LYS A 95 2.76 2.47 4.21
N TRP A 96 3.39 1.35 4.47
CA TRP A 96 3.75 0.90 5.80
C TRP A 96 4.95 1.69 6.32
N ILE A 97 4.85 2.23 7.53
CA ILE A 97 5.91 3.01 8.16
C ILE A 97 6.31 2.34 9.47
N GLY A 98 7.36 1.52 9.40
CA GLY A 98 7.78 0.64 10.50
C GLY A 98 6.62 -0.20 11.04
N ASP A 99 6.69 -0.54 12.33
CA ASP A 99 5.71 -1.41 12.97
C ASP A 99 4.49 -0.68 13.52
N SER A 100 4.48 0.66 13.46
CA SER A 100 3.52 1.49 14.20
C SER A 100 2.51 2.19 13.30
N TYR A 101 2.90 2.58 12.09
CA TYR A 101 2.11 3.50 11.28
C TYR A 101 1.86 3.02 9.84
N ILE A 102 0.87 3.65 9.24
CA ILE A 102 0.56 3.61 7.81
C ILE A 102 0.38 5.04 7.31
N ALA A 103 0.70 5.27 6.05
CA ALA A 103 0.44 6.52 5.37
C ALA A 103 -0.52 6.33 4.20
N PHE A 104 -1.38 7.34 4.04
CA PHE A 104 -2.24 7.55 2.88
C PHE A 104 -1.93 8.91 2.27
N GLY A 105 -1.78 8.99 0.95
CA GLY A 105 -1.63 10.25 0.23
C GLY A 105 -2.47 10.26 -1.04
N GLY A 106 -3.05 11.42 -1.38
CA GLY A 106 -3.97 11.50 -2.52
C GLY A 106 -4.25 12.90 -3.06
N SER A 107 -5.02 12.96 -4.16
CA SER A 107 -5.51 14.21 -4.78
C SER A 107 -6.96 14.52 -4.39
N ASP A 108 -7.48 15.65 -4.88
CA ASP A 108 -8.80 16.24 -4.61
C ASP A 108 -8.90 16.82 -3.20
N ALA A 109 -8.63 16.01 -2.18
CA ALA A 109 -8.40 16.49 -0.82
C ALA A 109 -6.98 17.04 -0.61
N ASN A 110 -6.06 16.74 -1.53
CA ASN A 110 -4.63 17.11 -1.49
C ASN A 110 -4.04 16.93 -0.09
N VAL A 111 -3.91 15.68 0.35
CA VAL A 111 -3.61 15.37 1.75
C VAL A 111 -2.59 14.24 1.86
N LEU A 112 -1.73 14.33 2.86
CA LEU A 112 -0.98 13.20 3.43
C LEU A 112 -1.51 12.94 4.83
N ARG A 113 -1.90 11.70 5.12
CA ARG A 113 -2.38 11.26 6.43
C ARG A 113 -1.51 10.15 6.95
N ILE A 114 -1.13 10.24 8.22
CA ILE A 114 -0.47 9.16 8.95
C ILE A 114 -1.44 8.61 9.98
N MET A 115 -1.59 7.29 10.01
CA MET A 115 -2.49 6.57 10.91
C MET A 115 -1.75 5.46 11.63
N THR A 116 -2.25 5.04 12.79
CA THR A 116 -1.78 3.83 13.49
C THR A 116 -2.14 2.55 12.73
N ARG A 117 -1.30 1.49 12.80
CA ARG A 117 -1.55 0.22 12.09
C ARG A 117 -2.77 -0.57 12.59
N GLY A 118 -2.79 -0.92 13.88
CA GLY A 118 -3.73 -1.93 14.40
C GLY A 118 -5.18 -1.45 14.50
N LYS A 119 -5.38 -0.25 15.04
CA LYS A 119 -6.66 0.47 15.00
C LYS A 119 -6.41 1.76 14.26
N PRO A 120 -6.66 1.83 12.95
CA PRO A 120 -6.39 3.00 12.13
C PRO A 120 -7.04 4.25 12.71
N ARG A 121 -6.20 5.11 13.30
CA ARG A 121 -6.57 6.43 13.79
C ARG A 121 -5.54 7.40 13.25
N THR A 122 -6.02 8.47 12.63
CA THR A 122 -5.16 9.56 12.18
C THR A 122 -4.38 10.16 13.35
N VAL A 123 -3.06 10.12 13.26
CA VAL A 123 -2.12 10.72 14.23
C VAL A 123 -1.48 11.99 13.69
N ALA A 124 -1.40 12.14 12.37
CA ALA A 124 -0.93 13.35 11.71
C ALA A 124 -1.62 13.55 10.36
N THR A 125 -1.80 14.80 9.96
CA THR A 125 -2.31 15.19 8.65
C THR A 125 -1.54 16.40 8.15
N VAL A 126 -1.11 16.34 6.90
CA VAL A 126 -0.59 17.48 6.15
C VAL A 126 -1.66 17.83 5.11
N SER A 127 -2.36 18.96 5.35
CA SER A 127 -3.41 19.52 4.51
C SER A 127 -2.93 20.79 3.81
N ASP A 128 -3.82 21.42 3.03
CA ASP A 128 -3.60 22.73 2.40
C ASP A 128 -2.40 22.79 1.45
N ILE A 129 -1.95 21.61 0.99
CA ILE A 129 -0.96 21.51 -0.09
C ILE A 129 -1.67 21.74 -1.44
N PRO A 130 -1.03 22.46 -2.38
CA PRO A 130 -1.69 22.90 -3.61
C PRO A 130 -1.99 21.76 -4.60
N ASN A 131 -1.37 20.58 -4.42
CA ASN A 131 -1.48 19.44 -5.32
C ASN A 131 -1.54 18.13 -4.53
N GLY A 132 -2.02 17.07 -5.20
CA GLY A 132 -2.09 15.74 -4.62
C GLY A 132 -0.72 15.16 -4.29
N VAL A 133 -0.70 14.23 -3.33
CA VAL A 133 0.51 13.50 -2.93
C VAL A 133 0.64 12.25 -3.80
N PHE A 134 1.74 12.13 -4.52
CA PHE A 134 1.95 11.05 -5.50
C PHE A 134 3.03 10.06 -5.12
N SER A 135 3.92 10.44 -4.20
CA SER A 135 4.98 9.56 -3.71
C SER A 135 5.38 9.90 -2.29
N LEU A 136 5.80 8.90 -1.54
CA LEU A 136 6.29 9.02 -0.16
C LEU A 136 7.46 8.07 0.06
N ALA A 137 8.54 8.59 0.65
CA ALA A 137 9.66 7.81 1.15
C ALA A 137 9.90 8.16 2.62
N TYR A 138 10.42 7.20 3.38
CA TYR A 138 10.80 7.41 4.78
C TYR A 138 12.12 6.71 5.08
N ILE A 139 12.79 7.18 6.12
CA ILE A 139 14.00 6.53 6.63
C ILE A 139 13.56 5.44 7.61
N PRO A 140 13.81 4.15 7.31
CA PRO A 140 13.50 3.06 8.25
C PRO A 140 14.34 3.21 9.52
N LEU A 141 13.73 2.97 10.67
CA LEU A 141 14.45 2.91 11.94
C LEU A 141 15.13 1.55 12.06
N ILE A 142 16.44 1.56 12.35
CA ILE A 142 17.20 0.35 12.64
C ILE A 142 17.20 0.15 14.16
N SER A 143 16.36 -0.80 14.57
CA SER A 143 16.07 -1.49 15.85
C SER A 143 16.35 -0.90 17.25
N ASP A 144 17.14 0.15 17.49
CA ASP A 144 17.43 0.57 18.89
C ASP A 144 17.04 2.00 19.25
N ASP A 145 16.43 2.75 18.33
CA ASP A 145 16.12 4.17 18.55
C ASP A 145 14.64 4.51 18.40
N VAL A 146 13.81 3.86 19.22
CA VAL A 146 12.35 4.08 19.33
C VAL A 146 11.99 5.52 19.77
N LYS A 147 12.99 6.35 20.07
CA LYS A 147 12.79 7.77 20.41
C LYS A 147 13.13 8.72 19.26
N LYS A 148 13.73 8.24 18.18
CA LYS A 148 14.04 9.10 17.04
C LYS A 148 12.77 9.41 16.25
N PRO A 149 12.59 10.67 15.83
CA PRO A 149 11.49 11.02 14.95
C PRO A 149 11.63 10.30 13.61
N ILE A 150 10.52 9.83 13.07
CA ILE A 150 10.49 9.26 11.72
C ILE A 150 10.62 10.42 10.73
N GLN A 151 11.65 10.36 9.91
CA GLN A 151 11.88 11.31 8.83
C GLN A 151 11.26 10.79 7.54
N MET A 152 10.49 11.64 6.87
CA MET A 152 9.83 11.30 5.61
C MET A 152 9.98 12.44 4.60
N ALA A 153 9.92 12.09 3.32
CA ALA A 153 9.78 13.04 2.23
C ALA A 153 8.65 12.60 1.31
N PHE A 154 7.85 13.54 0.83
CA PHE A 154 6.77 13.26 -0.12
C PHE A 154 6.75 14.27 -1.27
N ALA A 155 6.33 13.79 -2.45
CA ALA A 155 6.18 14.62 -3.63
C ALA A 155 4.72 15.03 -3.82
N ALA A 156 4.48 16.34 -4.00
CA ALA A 156 3.16 16.89 -4.31
C ALA A 156 3.27 17.98 -5.38
N GLY A 157 2.77 17.68 -6.59
CA GLY A 157 2.98 18.52 -7.78
C GLY A 157 4.48 18.73 -8.07
N PRO A 158 4.96 19.98 -8.22
CA PRO A 158 6.36 20.26 -8.52
C PRO A 158 7.26 20.34 -7.26
N LYS A 159 6.74 20.02 -6.07
CA LYS A 159 7.43 20.22 -4.80
C LYS A 159 7.71 18.90 -4.08
N VAL A 160 8.85 18.85 -3.40
CA VAL A 160 9.18 17.82 -2.41
C VAL A 160 9.09 18.45 -1.03
N TYR A 161 8.36 17.82 -0.14
CA TYR A 161 8.20 18.24 1.25
C TYR A 161 8.95 17.27 2.15
N ILE A 162 9.59 17.78 3.19
CA ILE A 162 10.26 16.98 4.24
C ILE A 162 9.46 17.16 5.52
N ILE A 163 9.10 16.06 6.16
CA ILE A 163 8.35 16.05 7.42
C ILE A 163 9.03 15.15 8.44
N ARG A 164 8.75 15.42 9.72
CA ARG A 164 9.17 14.61 10.86
C ARG A 164 7.96 14.25 11.69
N LEU A 165 7.86 12.99 12.09
CA LEU A 165 6.85 12.51 13.01
C LEU A 165 7.53 12.07 14.31
N ASP A 166 7.25 12.80 15.38
CA ASP A 166 7.72 12.43 16.72
C ASP A 166 6.94 11.19 17.20
N GLN A 167 7.68 10.18 17.66
CA GLN A 167 7.10 8.96 18.23
C GLN A 167 6.73 9.24 19.69
N LYS A 168 5.50 8.87 20.08
CA LYS A 168 4.99 8.99 21.45
C LYS A 168 5.17 7.71 22.24
#